data_AF-A0A6G9GV00-F1
#
_entry.id   AF-A0A6G9GV00-F1
#
_cell.length_a   1.000
_cell.length_b   1.000
_cell.length_c   1.000
_cell.angle_alpha   90.00
_cell.angle_beta   90.00
_cell.angle_gamma   90.00
#
_symmetry.space_group_name_H-M   'P 1'
#
loop_
_entity.id
_entity.type
_entity.pdbx_description
1 polymer ?
#
loop_
_entity_poly.entity_id
_entity_poly.type
_entity_poly.pdbx_seq_one_letter_code
_entity_poly.pdbx_strand_id
1 'polypeptide(L)'
;MPATTSTPSATPGDRTAAQAYLRLLAAVRAVLDDPSRAPLAVPLLAAPIAEADEALDAAGLAGNEREFLDLVALQAVGGRAPRPADRP
;
A
#
# COMPACT_ATOMS: atom_id res chain seq x y z
N MET A 1 32.25 6.24 -3.92
CA MET A 1 31.30 6.69 -4.97
C MET A 1 29.90 6.49 -4.42
N PRO A 2 29.22 7.52 -3.89
CA PRO A 2 27.83 7.39 -3.46
C PRO A 2 26.96 7.19 -4.70
N ALA A 3 26.21 6.10 -4.75
CA ALA A 3 25.20 5.90 -5.77
C ALA A 3 24.16 7.03 -5.63
N THR A 4 24.03 7.86 -6.65
CA THR A 4 22.93 8.80 -6.78
C THR A 4 21.66 8.00 -7.00
N THR A 5 20.97 7.65 -5.93
CA THR A 5 19.59 7.15 -6.01
C THR A 5 18.75 8.33 -6.47
N SER A 6 18.55 8.47 -7.79
CA SER A 6 17.48 9.30 -8.33
C SER A 6 16.18 8.68 -7.83
N THR A 7 15.64 9.23 -6.75
CA THR A 7 14.31 8.88 -6.29
C THR A 7 13.37 9.12 -7.47
N PRO A 8 12.64 8.11 -7.98
CA PRO A 8 11.62 8.37 -8.96
C PRO A 8 10.70 9.45 -8.36
N SER A 9 10.51 10.54 -9.09
CA SER A 9 9.59 11.60 -8.68
C SER A 9 8.19 11.01 -8.72
N ALA A 10 7.76 10.40 -7.62
CA ALA A 10 6.49 9.71 -7.52
C ALA A 10 5.36 10.68 -7.87
N THR A 11 4.60 10.34 -8.91
CA THR A 11 3.44 11.12 -9.31
C THR A 11 2.34 11.04 -8.24
N PRO A 12 1.35 11.94 -8.24
CA PRO A 12 0.18 11.78 -7.38
C PRO A 12 -0.56 10.44 -7.60
N GLY A 13 -0.58 9.93 -8.85
CA GLY A 13 -1.16 8.64 -9.20
C GLY A 13 -0.40 7.49 -8.54
N ASP A 14 0.92 7.50 -8.63
CA ASP A 14 1.82 6.50 -8.03
C ASP A 14 1.59 6.38 -6.51
N ARG A 15 1.45 7.51 -5.83
CA ARG A 15 1.18 7.54 -4.38
C ARG A 15 -0.20 6.98 -4.06
N THR A 16 -1.19 7.27 -4.90
CA THR A 16 -2.56 6.74 -4.76
C THR A 16 -2.58 5.22 -4.92
N ALA A 17 -1.89 4.69 -5.92
CA ALA A 17 -1.74 3.25 -6.16
C ALA A 17 -1.06 2.54 -4.97
N ALA A 18 0.10 3.07 -4.54
CA ALA A 18 0.81 2.51 -3.38
C ALA A 18 -0.04 2.53 -2.10
N GLN A 19 -0.81 3.61 -1.88
CA GLN A 19 -1.69 3.71 -0.72
C GLN A 19 -2.89 2.76 -0.81
N ALA A 20 -3.50 2.58 -1.98
CA ALA A 20 -4.59 1.62 -2.18
C ALA A 20 -4.12 0.19 -1.87
N TYR A 21 -2.93 -0.19 -2.34
CA TYR A 21 -2.35 -1.50 -2.04
C TYR A 21 -2.02 -1.70 -0.56
N LEU A 22 -1.48 -0.69 0.12
CA LEU A 22 -1.23 -0.78 1.56
C LEU A 22 -2.54 -0.92 2.36
N ARG A 23 -3.64 -0.28 1.92
CA ARG A 23 -4.98 -0.47 2.50
C ARG A 23 -5.49 -1.88 2.28
N LEU A 24 -5.33 -2.42 1.08
CA LEU A 24 -5.65 -3.82 0.77
C LEU A 24 -4.89 -4.78 1.69
N LEU A 25 -3.56 -4.62 1.84
CA LEU A 25 -2.76 -5.45 2.74
C LEU A 25 -3.21 -5.33 4.20
N ALA A 26 -3.59 -4.13 4.66
CA ALA A 26 -4.12 -3.94 6.00
C ALA A 26 -5.47 -4.67 6.18
N ALA A 27 -6.35 -4.62 5.19
CA ALA A 27 -7.63 -5.34 5.22
C ALA A 27 -7.43 -6.86 5.24
N VAL A 28 -6.52 -7.38 4.41
CA VAL A 28 -6.17 -8.82 4.40
C VAL A 28 -5.63 -9.25 5.76
N ARG A 29 -4.70 -8.50 6.36
CA ARG A 29 -4.19 -8.79 7.72
C ARG A 29 -5.33 -8.80 8.74
N ALA A 30 -6.21 -7.80 8.71
CA ALA A 30 -7.33 -7.72 9.64
C ALA A 30 -8.34 -8.87 9.52
N VAL A 31 -8.47 -9.48 8.33
CA VAL A 31 -9.28 -10.69 8.11
C VAL A 31 -8.55 -11.94 8.61
N LEU A 32 -7.24 -12.04 8.38
CA LEU A 32 -6.44 -13.20 8.79
C LEU A 32 -6.18 -13.25 10.30
N ASP A 33 -6.04 -12.10 10.95
CA ASP A 33 -5.78 -11.98 12.39
C ASP A 33 -7.02 -12.32 13.24
N ASP A 34 -8.22 -12.30 12.65
CA ASP A 34 -9.48 -12.57 13.34
C ASP A 34 -10.27 -13.70 12.61
N PRO A 35 -10.20 -14.94 13.11
CA PRO A 35 -10.89 -16.08 12.51
C PRO A 35 -12.40 -15.89 12.38
N SER A 36 -13.02 -15.02 13.20
CA SER A 36 -14.45 -14.72 13.12
C SER A 36 -14.82 -13.92 11.87
N ARG A 37 -13.84 -13.26 11.24
CA ARG A 37 -14.01 -12.50 9.99
C ARG A 37 -13.79 -13.34 8.74
N ALA A 38 -13.32 -14.58 8.86
CA ALA A 38 -13.09 -15.44 7.71
C ALA A 38 -14.34 -15.63 6.82
N PRO A 39 -15.56 -15.82 7.35
CA PRO A 39 -16.78 -15.87 6.53
C PRO A 39 -17.09 -14.56 5.80
N LEU A 40 -16.57 -13.44 6.30
CA LEU A 40 -16.74 -12.09 5.75
C LEU A 40 -15.59 -11.68 4.84
N ALA A 41 -14.61 -12.55 4.58
CA ALA A 41 -13.43 -12.22 3.79
C ALA A 41 -13.78 -11.66 2.40
N VAL A 42 -14.69 -12.32 1.69
CA VAL A 42 -15.12 -11.89 0.34
C VAL A 42 -15.74 -10.48 0.36
N PRO A 43 -16.80 -10.20 1.13
CA PRO A 43 -17.38 -8.86 1.15
C PRO A 43 -16.46 -7.78 1.73
N LEU A 44 -15.54 -8.14 2.63
CA LEU A 44 -14.59 -7.17 3.21
C LEU A 44 -13.42 -6.84 2.27
N LEU A 45 -13.05 -7.74 1.37
CA LEU A 45 -11.89 -7.57 0.49
C LEU A 45 -12.26 -7.14 -0.94
N ALA A 46 -13.51 -7.32 -1.38
CA ALA A 46 -13.93 -6.96 -2.73
C ALA A 46 -13.66 -5.49 -3.08
N ALA A 47 -14.03 -4.54 -2.20
CA ALA A 47 -13.82 -3.12 -2.46
C ALA A 47 -12.32 -2.74 -2.43
N PRO A 48 -11.54 -3.14 -1.40
CA PRO A 48 -10.09 -2.88 -1.38
C PRO A 48 -9.31 -3.48 -2.56
N ILE A 49 -9.76 -4.61 -3.12
CA ILE A 49 -9.17 -5.20 -4.33
C ILE A 49 -9.45 -4.29 -5.54
N ALA A 50 -10.72 -3.96 -5.78
CA ALA A 50 -11.12 -3.12 -6.91
C ALA A 50 -10.43 -1.75 -6.88
N GLU A 51 -10.35 -1.12 -5.70
CA GLU A 51 -9.65 0.16 -5.54
C GLU A 51 -8.14 0.08 -5.84
N ALA A 52 -7.49 -1.04 -5.48
CA ALA A 52 -6.08 -1.24 -5.77
C ALA A 52 -5.85 -1.43 -7.28
N ASP A 53 -6.69 -2.23 -7.93
CA ASP A 53 -6.64 -2.48 -9.38
C ASP A 53 -6.85 -1.17 -10.17
N GLU A 54 -7.92 -0.42 -9.85
CA GLU A 54 -8.20 0.86 -10.50
C GLU A 54 -7.06 1.87 -10.33
N ALA A 55 -6.46 1.93 -9.13
CA ALA A 55 -5.37 2.86 -8.87
C ALA A 55 -4.07 2.45 -9.60
N LEU A 56 -3.81 1.14 -9.73
CA LEU A 56 -2.68 0.61 -10.50
C LEU A 56 -2.81 0.93 -11.99
N ASP A 57 -4.00 0.71 -12.54
CA ASP A 57 -4.31 1.01 -13.94
C ASP A 57 -4.21 2.52 -14.21
N ALA A 58 -4.78 3.35 -13.34
CA ALA A 58 -4.72 4.81 -13.46
C ALA A 58 -3.28 5.37 -13.36
N ALA A 59 -2.40 4.69 -12.61
CA ALA A 59 -0.99 5.05 -12.52
C ALA A 59 -0.15 4.50 -13.69
N GLY A 60 -0.70 3.64 -14.56
CA GLY A 60 0.05 2.95 -15.61
C GLY A 60 1.09 1.96 -15.05
N LEU A 61 0.90 1.50 -13.81
CA LEU A 61 1.82 0.61 -13.11
C LEU A 61 1.45 -0.88 -13.27
N ALA A 62 0.31 -1.17 -13.88
CA ALA A 62 -0.05 -2.52 -14.29
C ALA A 62 1.00 -3.08 -15.28
N GLY A 63 1.66 -4.19 -14.92
CA GLY A 63 2.77 -4.78 -15.67
C GLY A 63 4.15 -4.18 -15.39
N ASN A 64 4.25 -3.21 -14.47
CA ASN A 64 5.51 -2.60 -14.01
C ASN A 64 5.68 -2.80 -12.49
N GLU A 65 5.56 -4.05 -12.02
CA GLU A 65 5.44 -4.38 -10.60
C GLU A 65 6.66 -3.96 -9.78
N ARG A 66 7.84 -3.92 -10.39
CA ARG A 66 9.07 -3.53 -9.68
C ARG A 66 9.04 -2.07 -9.23
N GLU A 67 8.67 -1.16 -10.14
CA GLU A 67 8.58 0.28 -9.86
C GLU A 67 7.48 0.55 -8.84
N PHE A 68 6.36 -0.16 -8.96
CA PHE A 68 5.29 -0.13 -7.98
C PHE A 68 5.73 -0.59 -6.59
N LEU A 69 6.46 -1.71 -6.47
CA LEU A 69 6.93 -2.22 -5.18
C LEU A 69 7.95 -1.29 -4.52
N ASP A 70 8.80 -0.62 -5.30
CA ASP A 70 9.73 0.39 -4.80
C ASP A 70 8.96 1.59 -4.20
N LEU A 71 7.87 2.03 -4.84
CA LEU A 71 6.97 3.06 -4.31
C LEU A 71 6.27 2.63 -3.02
N VAL A 72 5.77 1.38 -2.96
CA VAL A 72 5.16 0.81 -1.76
C VAL A 72 6.16 0.77 -0.60
N ALA A 73 7.40 0.35 -0.86
CA ALA A 73 8.46 0.31 0.14
C ALA A 73 8.76 1.70 0.70
N LEU A 74 8.86 2.71 -0.17
CA LEU A 74 9.07 4.10 0.23
C LEU A 74 7.95 4.59 1.18
N GLN A 75 6.70 4.29 0.86
CA GLN A 75 5.54 4.71 1.66
C GLN A 75 5.39 3.94 2.97
N ALA A 76 5.67 2.63 2.96
CA ALA A 76 5.60 1.80 4.16
C ALA A 76 6.60 2.27 5.24
N VAL A 77 7.77 2.77 4.84
CA VAL A 77 8.77 3.34 5.74
C VAL A 77 8.37 4.75 6.19
N GLY A 78 7.86 5.59 5.29
CA GLY A 78 7.43 6.95 5.60
C GLY A 78 6.18 7.06 6.50
N GLY A 79 5.27 6.08 6.43
CA GLY A 79 4.06 6.04 7.25
C GLY A 79 4.28 5.62 8.72
N ARG A 80 5.47 5.12 9.06
CA ARG A 80 5.84 4.68 10.41
C ARG A 80 6.56 5.81 11.16
N ALA A 81 5.99 7.02 11.21
CA ALA A 81 6.48 8.02 12.16
C ALA A 81 6.34 7.46 13.60
N PRO A 82 7.38 7.53 14.45
CA PRO A 82 7.28 7.06 15.82
C PRO A 82 6.15 7.81 16.53
N ARG A 83 5.16 7.07 17.07
CA ARG A 83 4.15 7.69 17.93
C ARG A 83 4.90 8.43 19.05
N PRO A 84 4.64 9.74 19.28
CA PRO A 84 5.22 10.41 20.43
C PRO A 84 4.85 9.59 21.66
N ALA A 85 5.87 9.18 22.43
CA ALA A 85 5.67 8.41 23.64
C ALA A 85 4.65 9.14 24.52
N ASP A 86 3.58 8.44 24.89
CA ASP A 86 2.63 8.90 25.91
C ASP A 86 3.46 9.33 27.12
N ARG A 87 3.47 10.63 27.38
CA ARG A 87 4.15 11.20 28.54
C ARG A 87 3.20 11.05 29.73
N PRO A 88 3.69 10.60 30.90
CA PRO A 88 2.86 10.35 32.08
C PRO A 88 2.17 11.62 32.60
#